data_AF-A0A924WIX6-F1
#
_entry.id   AF-A0A924WIX6-F1
#
_cell.length_a   1.000
_cell.length_b   1.000
_cell.length_c   1.000
_cell.angle_alpha   90.00
_cell.angle_beta   90.00
_cell.angle_gamma   90.00
#
_symmetry.space_group_name_H-M   'P 1'
#
loop_
_entity.id
_entity.type
_entity.pdbx_description
1 polymer ?
#
loop_
_entity_poly.entity_id
_entity_poly.type
_entity_poly.pdbx_seq_one_letter_code
_entity_poly.pdbx_strand_id
1 'polypeptide(L)'
;MATMATDATTNSSAPASEATPLSPRTRIARLILIYHFALIGVSCVLYVLRGFDFEEFTSLMGILAPVTALYGGAVFRFLGRSITEPNLNGQNAVPINGLVKWLVNGHFVIVLSLITIKALAPNILNFQDMTMFLTLVESALGVYMGNIILALFEGRTSGQA
;
A
#
# COMPACT_ATOMS: atom_id res chain seq x y z
N MET A 1 -2.09 -43.17 54.52
CA MET A 1 -3.10 -43.38 53.47
C MET A 1 -3.81 -42.04 53.28
N ALA A 2 -3.41 -41.29 52.25
CA ALA A 2 -3.89 -39.93 51.97
C ALA A 2 -4.47 -39.91 50.56
N THR A 3 -5.61 -39.24 50.43
CA THR A 3 -6.51 -39.22 49.26
C THR A 3 -6.48 -37.83 48.61
N MET A 4 -6.48 -37.81 47.26
CA MET A 4 -6.77 -36.68 46.33
C MET A 4 -5.73 -35.53 46.28
N ALA A 5 -5.51 -34.81 45.17
CA ALA A 5 -6.40 -34.52 44.05
C ALA A 5 -5.65 -34.37 42.71
N THR A 6 -6.37 -34.72 41.65
CA THR A 6 -6.10 -34.40 40.24
C THR A 6 -6.36 -32.91 40.01
N ASP A 7 -5.33 -32.14 39.71
CA ASP A 7 -5.51 -30.80 39.13
C ASP A 7 -5.18 -30.84 37.64
N ALA A 8 -6.26 -30.94 36.87
CA ALA A 8 -6.29 -30.58 35.47
C ALA A 8 -6.21 -29.06 35.37
N THR A 9 -5.03 -28.51 35.05
CA THR A 9 -4.91 -27.09 34.76
C THR A 9 -5.45 -26.81 33.36
N THR A 10 -6.67 -26.29 33.37
CA THR A 10 -7.44 -25.66 32.30
C THR A 10 -6.63 -24.72 31.42
N ASN A 11 -6.76 -24.92 30.10
CA ASN A 11 -6.55 -23.89 29.07
C ASN A 11 -7.49 -22.69 29.31
N SER A 12 -6.93 -21.53 29.62
CA SER A 12 -7.49 -20.17 29.44
C SER A 12 -6.42 -19.21 29.98
N SER A 13 -5.91 -18.21 29.27
CA SER A 13 -6.47 -17.40 28.21
C SER A 13 -5.29 -16.80 27.46
N ALA A 14 -5.28 -16.86 26.13
CA ALA A 14 -4.39 -16.02 25.35
C ALA A 14 -4.62 -14.55 25.79
N PRO A 15 -3.57 -13.77 26.11
CA PRO A 15 -3.76 -12.34 26.23
C PRO A 15 -4.23 -11.85 24.86
N ALA A 16 -5.32 -11.07 24.88
CA ALA A 16 -5.89 -10.44 23.70
C ALA A 16 -4.76 -9.85 22.85
N SER A 17 -4.79 -10.18 21.57
CA SER A 17 -3.86 -9.68 20.55
C SER A 17 -3.80 -8.15 20.64
N GLU A 18 -2.85 -7.61 21.41
CA GLU A 18 -2.41 -6.23 21.27
C GLU A 18 -1.90 -6.13 19.84
N ALA A 19 -2.68 -5.44 19.00
CA ALA A 19 -2.34 -5.18 17.62
C ALA A 19 -0.97 -4.52 17.59
N THR A 20 0.06 -5.33 17.33
CA THR A 20 1.45 -4.91 17.41
C THR A 20 1.65 -3.76 16.43
N PRO A 21 2.30 -2.66 16.85
CA PRO A 21 2.41 -1.47 16.01
C PRO A 21 3.10 -1.82 14.69
N LEU A 22 2.37 -1.64 13.58
CA LEU A 22 2.87 -1.92 12.22
C LEU A 22 4.23 -1.25 11.99
N SER A 23 5.14 -1.92 11.30
CA SER A 23 6.42 -1.32 10.89
C SER A 23 6.14 -0.03 10.10
N PRO A 24 6.95 1.03 10.25
CA PRO A 24 6.73 2.28 9.54
C PRO A 24 6.59 2.08 8.02
N ARG A 25 7.41 1.19 7.43
CA ARG A 25 7.39 0.89 5.98
C ARG A 25 6.06 0.25 5.56
N THR A 26 5.55 -0.68 6.36
CA THR A 26 4.26 -1.31 6.14
C THR A 26 3.10 -0.31 6.25
N ARG A 27 3.19 0.66 7.18
CA ARG A 27 2.17 1.72 7.30
C ARG A 27 2.11 2.59 6.05
N ILE A 28 3.27 2.97 5.51
CA ILE A 28 3.35 3.71 4.25
C ILE A 28 2.80 2.87 3.09
N ALA A 29 3.23 1.62 2.93
CA ALA A 29 2.75 0.72 1.88
C ALA A 29 1.21 0.55 1.92
N ARG A 30 0.64 0.37 3.12
CA ARG A 30 -0.81 0.29 3.31
C ARG A 30 -1.51 1.60 2.95
N LEU A 31 -0.94 2.74 3.31
CA LEU A 31 -1.52 4.05 3.02
C LEU A 31 -1.53 4.33 1.51
N ILE A 32 -0.45 3.97 0.80
CA ILE A 32 -0.39 4.06 -0.67
C ILE A 32 -1.41 3.15 -1.32
N LEU A 33 -1.55 1.92 -0.82
CA LEU A 33 -2.55 0.97 -1.32
C LEU A 33 -3.97 1.54 -1.20
N ILE A 34 -4.31 2.08 -0.02
CA ILE A 34 -5.62 2.72 0.22
C ILE A 34 -5.83 3.88 -0.76
N TYR A 35 -4.82 4.72 -0.95
CA TYR A 35 -4.86 5.82 -1.91
C TYR A 35 -5.04 5.35 -3.34
N HIS A 36 -4.37 4.29 -3.77
CA HIS A 36 -4.53 3.73 -5.11
C HIS A 36 -5.93 3.17 -5.35
N PHE A 37 -6.49 2.44 -4.38
CA PHE A 37 -7.90 2.01 -4.46
C PHE A 37 -8.87 3.18 -4.50
N ALA A 38 -8.59 4.25 -3.75
CA ALA A 38 -9.39 5.47 -3.80
C ALA A 38 -9.29 6.15 -5.18
N LEU A 39 -8.10 6.24 -5.77
CA LEU A 39 -7.90 6.77 -7.13
C LEU A 39 -8.69 5.96 -8.16
N ILE A 40 -8.58 4.63 -8.12
CA ILE A 40 -9.36 3.74 -9.01
C ILE A 40 -10.86 4.00 -8.83
N GLY A 41 -11.34 4.07 -7.58
CA GLY A 41 -12.74 4.34 -7.29
C GLY A 41 -13.21 5.69 -7.85
N VAL A 42 -12.42 6.75 -7.66
CA VAL A 42 -12.71 8.08 -8.21
C VAL A 42 -12.69 8.05 -9.74
N SER A 43 -11.70 7.40 -10.35
CA SER A 43 -11.62 7.22 -11.81
C SER A 43 -12.85 6.50 -12.37
N CYS A 44 -13.34 5.46 -11.69
CA CYS A 44 -14.57 4.76 -12.08
C CYS A 44 -15.79 5.69 -12.02
N VAL A 45 -15.93 6.48 -10.95
CA VAL A 45 -17.03 7.45 -10.82
C VAL A 45 -16.95 8.50 -11.93
N LEU A 46 -15.78 9.07 -12.18
CA LEU A 46 -15.58 10.07 -13.24
C LEU A 46 -15.81 9.50 -14.64
N TYR A 47 -15.48 8.23 -14.88
CA TYR A 47 -15.82 7.54 -16.13
C TYR A 47 -17.34 7.43 -16.33
N VAL A 48 -18.08 7.01 -15.29
CA VAL A 48 -19.56 6.94 -15.36
C VAL A 48 -20.17 8.34 -15.59
N LEU A 49 -19.57 9.38 -15.01
CA LEU A 49 -19.95 10.78 -15.24
C LEU A 49 -19.51 11.34 -16.61
N ARG A 50 -18.95 10.50 -17.50
CA ARG A 50 -18.42 10.87 -18.82
C ARG A 50 -17.27 11.89 -18.79
N GLY A 51 -16.50 11.91 -17.71
CA GLY A 51 -15.26 12.67 -17.62
C GLY A 51 -14.09 12.07 -18.42
N PHE A 52 -14.21 10.78 -18.77
CA PHE A 52 -13.27 10.06 -19.63
C PHE A 52 -14.03 9.27 -20.69
N ASP A 53 -13.44 9.14 -21.88
CA ASP A 53 -13.88 8.13 -22.83
C ASP A 53 -13.34 6.73 -22.46
N PHE A 54 -13.73 5.71 -23.22
CA PHE A 54 -13.32 4.34 -22.93
C PHE A 54 -11.82 4.10 -23.12
N GLU A 55 -11.20 4.74 -24.11
CA GLU A 55 -9.76 4.61 -24.40
C GLU A 55 -8.94 5.30 -23.32
N GLU A 56 -9.35 6.52 -22.93
CA GLU A 56 -8.79 7.29 -21.83
C GLU A 56 -8.90 6.53 -20.50
N PHE A 57 -10.09 6.00 -20.18
CA PHE A 57 -10.27 5.22 -18.95
C PHE A 57 -9.39 3.96 -18.94
N THR A 58 -9.35 3.21 -20.04
CA THR A 58 -8.53 2.00 -20.16
C THR A 58 -7.05 2.33 -20.01
N SER A 59 -6.59 3.42 -20.61
CA SER A 59 -5.21 3.90 -20.49
C SER A 59 -4.87 4.33 -19.06
N LEU A 60 -5.77 5.06 -18.38
CA LEU A 60 -5.59 5.44 -16.98
C LEU A 60 -5.49 4.21 -16.06
N MET A 61 -6.34 3.21 -16.29
CA MET A 61 -6.27 1.93 -15.57
C MET A 61 -4.97 1.17 -15.86
N GLY A 62 -4.45 1.26 -17.09
CA GLY A 62 -3.14 0.71 -17.46
C GLY A 62 -1.97 1.28 -16.64
N ILE A 63 -2.11 2.51 -16.13
CA ILE A 63 -1.11 3.15 -15.26
C ILE A 63 -1.36 2.79 -13.79
N LEU A 64 -2.61 2.87 -13.31
CA LEU A 64 -2.94 2.67 -11.89
C LEU A 64 -2.92 1.20 -11.45
N ALA A 65 -3.29 0.26 -12.33
CA ALA A 65 -3.45 -1.14 -11.96
C ALA A 65 -2.13 -1.86 -11.62
N PRO A 66 -1.03 -1.73 -12.39
CA PRO A 66 0.25 -2.35 -12.04
C PRO A 66 0.77 -1.91 -10.67
N VAL A 67 0.60 -0.63 -10.36
CA VAL A 67 1.03 -0.01 -9.11
C VAL A 67 0.22 -0.58 -7.95
N THR A 68 -1.11 -0.62 -8.10
CA THR A 68 -2.02 -1.20 -7.12
C THR A 68 -1.70 -2.68 -6.87
N ALA A 69 -1.39 -3.44 -7.92
CA ALA A 69 -1.01 -4.85 -7.82
C ALA A 69 0.31 -5.03 -7.07
N LEU A 70 1.29 -4.18 -7.34
CA LEU A 70 2.61 -4.21 -6.70
C LEU A 70 2.52 -3.97 -5.18
N TYR A 71 1.77 -2.95 -4.75
CA TYR A 71 1.53 -2.72 -3.32
C TYR A 71 0.57 -3.73 -2.70
N GLY A 72 -0.48 -4.11 -3.43
CA GLY A 72 -1.45 -5.10 -2.99
C GLY A 72 -0.74 -6.41 -2.67
N GLY A 73 0.14 -6.87 -3.57
CA GLY A 73 0.97 -8.06 -3.38
C GLY A 73 1.87 -7.96 -2.14
N ALA A 74 2.52 -6.80 -1.91
CA ALA A 74 3.35 -6.58 -0.73
C ALA A 74 2.53 -6.63 0.58
N VAL A 75 1.33 -6.05 0.60
CA VAL A 75 0.44 -6.05 1.76
C VAL A 75 -0.12 -7.44 2.03
N PHE A 76 -0.61 -8.16 1.01
CA PHE A 76 -1.10 -9.53 1.18
C PHE A 76 0.00 -10.48 1.65
N ARG A 77 1.23 -10.32 1.13
CA ARG A 77 2.39 -11.07 1.59
C ARG A 77 2.71 -10.79 3.06
N PHE A 78 2.69 -9.52 3.49
CA PHE A 78 2.89 -9.17 4.89
C PHE A 78 1.81 -9.76 5.80
N LEU A 79 0.55 -9.68 5.38
CA LEU A 79 -0.58 -10.23 6.13
C LEU A 79 -0.45 -11.76 6.27
N GLY A 80 -0.04 -12.44 5.20
CA GLY A 80 0.28 -13.87 5.24
C GLY A 80 1.41 -14.19 6.23
N ARG A 81 2.50 -13.41 6.24
CA ARG A 81 3.60 -13.59 7.19
C ARG A 81 3.21 -13.28 8.64
N SER A 82 2.32 -12.33 8.87
CA SER A 82 1.85 -12.01 10.23
C SER A 82 1.07 -13.16 10.87
N ILE A 83 0.50 -14.06 10.06
CA ILE A 83 -0.18 -15.27 10.53
C ILE A 83 0.82 -16.41 10.78
N THR A 84 1.85 -16.54 9.95
CA THR A 84 2.81 -17.67 10.03
C THR A 84 4.02 -17.41 10.93
N GLU A 85 4.41 -16.14 11.13
CA GLU A 85 5.66 -15.74 11.80
C GLU A 85 5.40 -14.53 12.74
N PRO A 86 4.83 -14.73 13.94
CA PRO A 86 4.43 -13.63 14.83
C PRO A 86 5.59 -12.79 15.40
N ASN A 87 6.85 -13.23 15.25
CA ASN A 87 8.02 -12.64 15.93
C ASN A 87 8.93 -11.78 15.02
N LEU A 88 8.51 -11.43 13.80
CA LEU A 88 9.29 -10.60 12.87
C LEU A 88 9.14 -9.08 13.08
N ASN A 89 8.31 -8.65 14.02
CA ASN A 89 7.91 -7.25 14.19
C ASN A 89 9.01 -6.31 14.75
N GLY A 90 10.16 -6.83 15.20
CA GLY A 90 11.22 -6.04 15.84
C GLY A 90 12.32 -5.48 14.92
N GLN A 91 12.48 -5.96 13.69
CA GLN A 91 13.76 -5.81 12.97
C GLN A 91 13.88 -4.62 12.01
N ASN A 92 12.84 -3.81 11.78
CA ASN A 92 12.89 -2.77 10.73
C ASN A 92 12.33 -1.41 11.16
N ALA A 93 12.79 -0.91 12.31
CA ALA A 93 12.52 0.46 12.76
C ALA A 93 13.58 1.45 12.22
N VAL A 94 13.77 1.51 10.90
CA VAL A 94 14.41 2.71 10.33
C VAL A 94 13.35 3.82 10.39
N PRO A 95 13.61 4.93 11.10
CA PRO A 95 12.65 6.01 11.21
C PRO A 95 12.34 6.55 9.82
N ILE A 96 11.06 6.51 9.46
CA ILE A 96 10.60 7.15 8.23
C ILE A 96 10.63 8.64 8.46
N ASN A 97 11.47 9.32 7.68
CA ASN A 97 11.57 10.77 7.68
C ASN A 97 10.21 11.39 7.31
N GLY A 98 9.80 12.46 8.02
CA GLY A 98 8.53 13.14 7.78
C GLY A 98 8.36 13.62 6.33
N LEU A 99 9.49 13.86 5.65
CA LEU A 99 9.55 14.21 4.23
C LEU A 99 8.93 13.13 3.33
N VAL A 100 9.13 11.84 3.64
CA VAL A 100 8.57 10.73 2.86
C VAL A 100 7.05 10.68 2.99
N LYS A 101 6.55 10.85 4.21
CA LYS A 101 5.10 10.88 4.46
C LYS A 101 4.44 12.07 3.75
N TRP A 102 5.10 13.23 3.77
CA TRP A 102 4.66 14.40 3.02
C TRP A 102 4.67 14.14 1.51
N LEU A 103 5.72 13.51 0.98
CA LEU A 103 5.85 13.19 -0.44
C LEU A 103 4.74 12.24 -0.91
N VAL A 104 4.43 11.20 -0.14
CA VAL A 104 3.36 10.24 -0.48
C VAL A 104 1.99 10.92 -0.50
N ASN A 105 1.68 11.74 0.50
CA ASN A 105 0.43 12.48 0.53
C ASN A 105 0.36 13.54 -0.59
N GLY A 106 1.45 14.26 -0.84
CA GLY A 106 1.55 15.25 -1.91
C GLY A 106 1.35 14.63 -3.28
N HIS A 107 1.99 13.48 -3.55
CA HIS A 107 1.77 12.70 -4.76
C HIS A 107 0.29 12.34 -4.95
N PHE A 108 -0.37 11.79 -3.92
CA PHE A 108 -1.77 11.42 -4.03
C PHE A 108 -2.66 12.62 -4.38
N VAL A 109 -2.45 13.76 -3.72
CA VAL A 109 -3.20 14.99 -3.99
C VAL A 109 -2.97 15.47 -5.43
N ILE A 110 -1.73 15.41 -5.92
CA ILE A 110 -1.39 15.82 -7.29
C ILE A 110 -2.06 14.89 -8.31
N VAL A 111 -1.95 13.57 -8.14
CA VAL A 111 -2.56 12.59 -9.04
C VAL A 111 -4.08 12.73 -9.06
N LEU A 112 -4.70 12.83 -7.88
CA LEU A 112 -6.15 13.06 -7.77
C LEU A 112 -6.57 14.36 -8.46
N SER A 113 -5.80 15.43 -8.28
CA SER A 113 -6.08 16.73 -8.91
C SER A 113 -5.96 16.66 -10.42
N LEU A 114 -4.93 16.00 -10.96
CA LEU A 114 -4.76 15.82 -12.41
C LEU A 114 -5.93 15.06 -13.04
N ILE A 115 -6.34 13.94 -12.43
CA ILE A 115 -7.49 13.14 -12.88
C ILE A 115 -8.77 13.98 -12.84
N THR A 116 -8.97 14.73 -11.75
CA THR A 116 -10.18 15.55 -11.55
C THR A 116 -10.23 16.74 -12.52
N ILE A 117 -9.11 17.43 -12.73
CA ILE A 117 -9.01 18.57 -13.64
C ILE A 117 -9.25 18.11 -15.08
N LYS A 118 -8.66 16.98 -15.52
CA LYS A 118 -8.95 16.43 -16.85
C LYS A 118 -10.42 16.09 -16.99
N ALA A 119 -11.02 15.46 -15.99
CA ALA A 119 -12.41 15.02 -16.05
C ALA A 119 -13.43 16.18 -16.05
N LEU A 120 -13.16 17.25 -15.30
CA LEU A 120 -14.09 18.38 -15.13
C LEU A 120 -13.79 19.58 -16.03
N ALA A 121 -12.54 19.76 -16.44
CA ALA A 121 -12.08 20.88 -17.25
C ALA A 121 -11.15 20.40 -18.38
N PRO A 122 -11.67 19.59 -19.33
CA PRO A 122 -10.86 19.00 -20.41
C PRO A 122 -10.22 20.03 -21.35
N ASN A 123 -10.73 21.27 -21.36
CA ASN A 123 -10.14 22.38 -22.12
C ASN A 123 -8.84 22.92 -21.52
N ILE A 124 -8.54 22.60 -20.25
CA ILE A 124 -7.37 23.12 -19.51
C ILE A 124 -6.21 22.11 -19.55
N LEU A 125 -6.53 20.82 -19.45
CA LEU A 125 -5.55 19.73 -19.41
C LEU A 125 -5.97 18.64 -20.38
N ASN A 126 -5.10 18.31 -21.34
CA ASN A 126 -5.31 17.21 -22.27
C ASN A 126 -5.00 15.87 -21.59
N PHE A 127 -5.66 14.78 -22.03
CA PHE A 127 -5.42 13.43 -21.53
C PHE A 127 -3.98 12.97 -21.73
N GLN A 128 -3.39 13.26 -22.90
CA GLN A 128 -2.03 12.86 -23.22
C GLN A 128 -1.03 13.51 -22.27
N ASP A 129 -1.18 14.81 -22.02
CA ASP A 129 -0.33 15.54 -21.07
C ASP A 129 -0.53 15.02 -19.65
N MET A 130 -1.78 14.81 -19.23
CA MET A 130 -2.12 14.24 -17.93
C MET A 130 -1.41 12.89 -17.72
N THR A 131 -1.55 11.96 -18.67
CA THR A 131 -0.94 10.62 -18.57
C THR A 131 0.58 10.65 -18.61
N MET A 132 1.19 11.57 -19.36
CA MET A 132 2.62 11.81 -19.33
C MET A 132 3.09 12.27 -17.93
N PHE A 133 2.40 13.24 -17.33
CA PHE A 133 2.68 13.68 -15.95
C PHE A 133 2.48 12.56 -14.94
N LEU A 134 1.40 11.81 -15.04
CA LEU A 134 1.13 10.67 -14.17
C LEU A 134 2.23 9.63 -14.26
N THR A 135 2.66 9.25 -15.47
CA THR A 135 3.73 8.27 -15.66
C THR A 135 5.05 8.74 -15.06
N LEU A 136 5.39 10.02 -15.20
CA LEU A 136 6.60 10.59 -14.61
C LEU A 136 6.54 10.60 -13.08
N VAL A 137 5.42 11.05 -12.52
CA VAL A 137 5.21 11.14 -11.07
C VAL A 137 5.13 9.73 -10.45
N GLU A 138 4.52 8.79 -11.15
CA GLU A 138 4.41 7.39 -10.74
C GLU A 138 5.76 6.67 -10.80
N SER A 139 6.54 6.86 -11.87
CA SER A 139 7.87 6.25 -11.98
C SER A 139 8.83 6.75 -10.89
N ALA A 140 8.77 8.04 -10.54
CA ALA A 140 9.57 8.60 -9.44
C ALA A 140 9.23 7.96 -8.08
N LEU A 141 7.95 7.73 -7.79
CA LEU A 141 7.56 6.95 -6.60
C LEU A 141 7.91 5.47 -6.73
N GLY A 142 7.71 4.89 -7.91
CA GLY A 142 8.03 3.50 -8.22
C GLY A 142 9.49 3.15 -7.89
N VAL A 143 10.44 4.06 -8.13
CA VAL A 143 11.85 3.88 -7.73
C VAL A 143 12.01 3.79 -6.21
N TYR A 144 11.42 4.73 -5.47
CA TYR A 144 11.48 4.70 -4.00
C TYR A 144 10.84 3.45 -3.42
N MET A 145 9.78 2.98 -4.07
CA MET A 145 8.93 1.90 -3.60
C MET A 145 9.48 0.54 -4.01
N GLY A 146 10.14 0.46 -5.16
CA GLY A 146 10.97 -0.67 -5.56
C GLY A 146 12.02 -0.99 -4.50
N ASN A 147 12.65 0.02 -3.91
CA ASN A 147 13.59 -0.18 -2.80
C ASN A 147 12.92 -0.72 -1.53
N ILE A 148 11.69 -0.30 -1.23
CA ILE A 148 10.91 -0.82 -0.09
C ILE A 148 10.53 -2.28 -0.34
N ILE A 149 10.11 -2.61 -1.56
CA ILE A 149 9.72 -3.97 -1.94
C ILE A 149 10.94 -4.89 -1.96
N LEU A 150 12.07 -4.43 -2.50
CA LEU A 150 13.33 -5.16 -2.45
C LEU A 150 13.71 -5.46 -1.00
N ALA A 151 13.65 -4.47 -0.10
CA ALA A 151 13.91 -4.67 1.32
C ALA A 151 12.94 -5.67 1.99
N LEU A 152 11.69 -5.79 1.51
CA LEU A 152 10.73 -6.81 1.97
C LEU A 152 11.03 -8.22 1.43
N PHE A 153 11.66 -8.33 0.26
CA PHE A 153 12.06 -9.61 -0.35
C PHE A 153 13.44 -10.08 0.15
N GLU A 154 14.37 -9.16 0.36
CA GLU A 154 15.78 -9.41 0.64
C GLU A 154 16.08 -9.69 2.12
N GLY A 155 15.16 -9.39 3.04
CA GLY A 155 15.22 -9.82 4.45
C GLY A 155 15.18 -11.34 4.70
N ARG A 156 15.40 -12.16 3.67
CA ARG A 156 15.44 -13.63 3.73
C ARG A 156 16.85 -14.22 3.58
N THR A 157 17.88 -13.46 3.20
CA THR A 157 19.19 -14.02 2.79
C THR A 157 20.35 -13.81 3.77
N SER A 158 20.18 -13.12 4.89
CA SER A 158 21.30 -12.83 5.83
C SER A 158 21.30 -13.65 7.12
N GLY A 159 20.70 -14.85 7.13
CA GLY A 159 20.51 -15.64 8.35
C GLY A 159 20.85 -17.13 8.25
N GLN A 160 21.49 -17.59 7.19
CA GLN A 160 22.07 -18.94 7.11
C GLN A 160 23.29 -18.94 6.20
N ALA A 161 24.46 -18.79 6.82
CA ALA A 161 25.71 -19.44 6.45
C ALA A 161 26.59 -19.48 7.70
#